data_AF-A0A9X9IIR5-F1
#
_entry.id   AF-A0A9X9IIR5-F1
#
_cell.length_a   1.000
_cell.length_b   1.000
_cell.length_c   1.000
_cell.angle_alpha   90.00
_cell.angle_beta   90.00
_cell.angle_gamma   90.00
#
_symmetry.space_group_name_H-M   'P 1'
#
loop_
_entity.id
_entity.type
_entity.pdbx_description
1 polymer ?
#
loop_
_entity_poly.entity_id
_entity_poly.type
_entity_poly.pdbx_seq_one_letter_code
_entity_poly.pdbx_strand_id
1 'polypeptide(L)'
;MDCPLNTPLFAQVLGQDAFAQLPAPVRALHSVRQRQRFAGRAQIQRGGHALVPLLALLSRLPRSGEVAVEVDFLADTHGERWHRRFDGMPMHSRLWRHGENLREHLGAVRFEFSLQADAQSLYWQATRVWAFGMIRLPARWFRQVRCREHADGGRYGFLVDVQLPLVGPFIRYEGWLEPR
;
A
#
# COMPACT_ATOMS: atom_id res chain seq x y z
N MET A 1 -28.10 8.22 -20.90
CA MET A 1 -26.90 7.39 -21.09
C MET A 1 -25.93 7.80 -20.01
N ASP A 2 -26.03 7.16 -18.86
CA ASP A 2 -25.23 7.51 -17.69
C ASP A 2 -23.82 6.95 -17.89
N CYS A 3 -22.84 7.84 -18.05
CA CYS A 3 -21.44 7.49 -17.94
C CYS A 3 -21.27 6.87 -16.54
N PRO A 4 -20.82 5.61 -16.39
CA PRO A 4 -20.71 5.01 -15.07
C PRO A 4 -19.76 5.88 -14.26
N LEU A 5 -20.28 6.49 -13.19
CA LEU A 5 -19.50 7.24 -12.21
C LEU A 5 -18.31 6.36 -11.84
N ASN A 6 -17.11 6.79 -12.24
CA ASN A 6 -15.85 6.06 -12.11
C ASN A 6 -15.62 5.79 -10.61
N THR A 7 -16.17 4.69 -10.12
CA THR A 7 -16.19 4.36 -8.71
C THR A 7 -14.74 4.06 -8.31
N PRO A 8 -14.19 4.73 -7.29
CA PRO A 8 -12.80 4.50 -6.90
C PRO A 8 -12.56 3.03 -6.59
N LEU A 9 -11.36 2.53 -6.90
CA LEU A 9 -11.04 1.10 -6.79
C LEU A 9 -11.34 0.55 -5.39
N PHE A 10 -10.99 1.32 -4.36
CA PHE A 10 -11.20 0.96 -2.96
C PHE A 10 -12.68 0.89 -2.59
N ALA A 11 -13.52 1.76 -3.13
CA ALA A 11 -14.97 1.69 -2.93
C ALA A 11 -15.56 0.44 -3.61
N GLN A 12 -14.98 -0.03 -4.72
CA GLN A 12 -15.41 -1.29 -5.36
C GLN A 12 -15.00 -2.54 -4.57
N VAL A 13 -13.87 -2.49 -3.85
CA VAL A 13 -13.36 -3.62 -3.05
C VAL A 13 -14.01 -3.68 -1.67
N LEU A 14 -14.07 -2.56 -0.95
CA LEU A 14 -14.64 -2.47 0.40
C LEU A 14 -16.18 -2.42 0.40
N GLY A 15 -16.78 -1.97 -0.69
CA GLY A 15 -18.18 -1.54 -0.72
C GLY A 15 -18.34 -0.07 -0.31
N GLN A 16 -19.42 0.55 -0.78
CA GLN A 16 -19.68 1.98 -0.58
C GLN A 16 -19.80 2.36 0.90
N ASP A 17 -20.49 1.54 1.70
CA ASP A 17 -20.75 1.83 3.11
C ASP A 17 -19.48 1.77 3.97
N ALA A 18 -18.63 0.77 3.75
CA ALA A 18 -17.35 0.65 4.45
C ALA A 18 -16.36 1.74 4.00
N PHE A 19 -16.38 2.10 2.71
CA PHE A 19 -15.58 3.20 2.20
C PHE A 19 -16.00 4.57 2.76
N ALA A 20 -17.31 4.79 2.93
CA ALA A 20 -17.84 6.02 3.51
C ALA A 20 -17.45 6.19 4.99
N GLN A 21 -17.27 5.09 5.73
CA GLN A 21 -16.85 5.11 7.13
C GLN A 21 -15.38 5.50 7.33
N LEU A 22 -14.55 5.41 6.28
CA LEU A 22 -13.12 5.73 6.40
C LEU A 22 -12.89 7.17 6.87
N PRO A 23 -11.80 7.40 7.64
CA PRO A 23 -11.38 8.74 8.00
C PRO A 23 -11.23 9.64 6.76
N ALA A 24 -11.64 10.90 6.87
CA ALA A 24 -11.63 11.85 5.76
C ALA A 24 -10.32 11.89 4.94
N PRO A 25 -9.11 11.96 5.53
CA PRO A 25 -7.87 11.97 4.75
C PRO A 25 -7.58 10.65 4.03
N VAL A 26 -7.93 9.50 4.64
CA VAL A 26 -7.78 8.17 4.01
C VAL A 26 -8.75 8.04 2.84
N ARG A 27 -10.01 8.42 3.05
CA ARG A 27 -11.03 8.42 2.00
C ARG A 27 -10.64 9.35 0.85
N ALA A 28 -10.12 10.54 1.14
CA ALA A 28 -9.67 11.48 0.13
C ALA A 28 -8.54 10.91 -0.74
N LEU A 29 -7.54 10.26 -0.12
CA LEU A 29 -6.45 9.61 -0.85
C LEU A 29 -6.93 8.47 -1.76
N HIS A 30 -7.98 7.75 -1.36
CA HIS A 30 -8.56 6.66 -2.16
C HIS A 30 -9.74 7.07 -3.04
N SER A 31 -10.03 8.37 -3.14
CA SER A 31 -11.09 8.92 -3.99
C SER A 31 -10.56 9.42 -5.35
N VAL A 32 -9.36 8.98 -5.75
CA VAL A 32 -8.66 9.44 -6.95
C VAL A 32 -9.44 9.05 -8.20
N ARG A 33 -9.85 10.04 -8.99
CA ARG A 33 -10.62 9.82 -10.23
C ARG A 33 -9.77 9.70 -11.49
N GLN A 34 -8.62 10.38 -11.52
CA GLN A 34 -7.72 10.38 -12.68
C GLN A 34 -6.26 10.43 -12.22
N ARG A 35 -5.86 11.53 -11.58
CA ARG A 35 -4.52 11.68 -11.01
C ARG A 35 -4.57 12.51 -9.74
N GLN A 36 -3.81 12.12 -8.73
CA GLN A 36 -3.58 12.93 -7.54
C GLN A 36 -2.16 12.74 -7.05
N ARG A 37 -1.55 13.81 -6.54
CA ARG A 37 -0.20 13.76 -5.98
C ARG A 37 -0.26 14.06 -4.49
N PHE A 38 0.55 13.32 -3.76
CA PHE A 38 0.75 13.48 -2.34
C PHE A 38 2.24 13.58 -2.04
N ALA A 39 2.59 14.32 -1.00
CA ALA A 39 3.94 14.44 -0.50
C ALA A 39 3.96 14.42 1.03
N GLY A 40 5.05 13.96 1.61
CA GLY A 40 5.22 13.92 3.05
C GLY A 40 6.51 13.24 3.46
N ARG A 41 6.48 12.60 4.62
CA ARG A 41 7.67 12.00 5.24
C ARG A 41 7.35 10.63 5.81
N ALA A 42 8.33 9.74 5.75
CA ALA A 42 8.26 8.43 6.38
C ALA A 42 9.53 8.14 7.16
N GLN A 43 9.35 7.56 8.34
CA GLN A 43 10.40 6.94 9.11
C GLN A 43 10.48 5.46 8.74
N ILE A 44 11.65 5.02 8.31
CA ILE A 44 11.87 3.65 7.82
C ILE A 44 12.84 2.93 8.76
N GLN A 45 12.48 1.72 9.13
CA GLN A 45 13.23 0.86 10.02
C GLN A 45 13.32 -0.53 9.38
N ARG A 46 14.49 -0.88 8.86
CA ARG A 46 14.78 -2.24 8.38
C ARG A 46 15.16 -3.15 9.54
N GLY A 47 14.86 -4.43 9.39
CA GLY A 47 15.35 -5.47 10.27
C GLY A 47 16.87 -5.61 10.27
N GLY A 48 17.41 -6.19 11.35
CA GLY A 48 18.84 -6.46 11.50
C GLY A 48 19.34 -7.74 10.82
N HIS A 49 18.47 -8.54 10.19
CA HIS A 49 18.85 -9.83 9.63
C HIS A 49 19.65 -9.66 8.33
N ALA A 50 20.68 -10.51 8.11
CA ALA A 50 21.62 -10.41 6.99
C ALA A 50 20.98 -10.50 5.59
N LEU A 51 19.79 -11.12 5.48
CA LEU A 51 19.03 -11.20 4.22
C LEU A 51 18.24 -9.93 3.89
N VAL A 52 18.05 -9.02 4.85
CA VAL A 52 17.23 -7.81 4.67
C VAL A 52 17.79 -6.91 3.57
N PRO A 53 19.10 -6.62 3.48
CA PRO A 53 19.65 -5.79 2.41
C PRO A 53 19.41 -6.37 1.00
N LEU A 54 19.54 -7.70 0.83
CA LEU A 54 19.34 -8.37 -0.45
C LEU A 54 17.87 -8.29 -0.90
N LEU A 55 16.95 -8.65 0.01
CA LEU A 55 15.51 -8.59 -0.28
C LEU A 55 15.05 -7.15 -0.49
N ALA A 56 15.59 -6.18 0.26
CA ALA A 56 15.31 -4.76 0.09
C ALA A 56 15.81 -4.24 -1.27
N LEU A 57 16.97 -4.70 -1.75
CA LEU A 57 17.47 -4.37 -3.08
C LEU A 57 16.54 -4.91 -4.18
N LEU A 58 16.12 -6.18 -4.07
CA LEU A 58 15.20 -6.81 -5.03
C LEU A 58 13.82 -6.12 -5.07
N SER A 59 13.38 -5.59 -3.94
CA SER A 59 12.09 -4.90 -3.81
C SER A 59 12.19 -3.37 -3.93
N ARG A 60 13.39 -2.84 -4.21
CA ARG A 60 13.67 -1.38 -4.30
C ARG A 60 13.22 -0.59 -3.07
N LEU A 61 13.33 -1.22 -1.90
CA LEU A 61 12.97 -0.57 -0.65
C LEU A 61 14.07 0.42 -0.23
N PRO A 62 13.71 1.58 0.37
CA PRO A 62 14.66 2.56 0.88
C PRO A 62 15.41 2.10 2.13
N ARG A 63 16.55 2.74 2.43
CA ARG A 63 17.36 2.49 3.64
C ARG A 63 16.61 2.94 4.90
N SER A 64 17.04 2.47 6.07
CA SER A 64 16.52 2.96 7.34
C SER A 64 16.84 4.45 7.52
N GLY A 65 15.89 5.21 8.07
CA GLY A 65 16.02 6.66 8.26
C GLY A 65 14.71 7.40 7.98
N GLU A 66 14.69 8.70 8.27
CA GLU A 66 13.63 9.60 7.84
C GLU A 66 13.87 9.97 6.37
N VAL A 67 12.87 9.75 5.51
CA VAL A 67 12.95 10.04 4.08
C VAL A 67 11.75 10.84 3.60
N ALA A 68 11.98 11.70 2.61
CA ALA A 68 10.90 12.34 1.89
C ALA A 68 10.17 11.32 1.01
N VAL A 69 8.84 11.38 1.03
CA VAL A 69 7.97 10.50 0.25
C VAL A 69 7.12 11.35 -0.67
N GLU A 70 7.10 10.98 -1.95
CA GLU A 70 6.14 11.50 -2.92
C GLU A 70 5.37 10.35 -3.54
N VAL A 71 4.06 10.50 -3.70
CA VAL A 71 3.22 9.48 -4.33
C VAL A 71 2.33 10.13 -5.37
N ASP A 72 2.45 9.68 -6.62
CA ASP A 72 1.51 9.98 -7.68
C ASP A 72 0.57 8.79 -7.87
N PHE A 73 -0.72 9.02 -7.63
CA PHE A 73 -1.80 8.08 -7.89
C PHE A 73 -2.36 8.35 -9.28
N LEU A 74 -2.50 7.31 -10.08
CA LEU A 74 -3.07 7.35 -11.43
C LEU A 74 -4.18 6.29 -11.50
N ALA A 75 -5.43 6.72 -11.46
CA ALA A 75 -6.58 5.83 -11.56
C ALA A 75 -7.04 5.71 -13.02
N ASP A 76 -7.33 4.50 -13.45
CA ASP A 76 -7.92 4.18 -14.75
C ASP A 76 -9.07 3.17 -14.59
N THR A 77 -9.71 2.81 -15.71
CA THR A 77 -10.87 1.89 -15.73
C THR A 77 -10.51 0.46 -15.32
N HIS A 78 -9.23 0.09 -15.31
CA HIS A 78 -8.73 -1.24 -14.99
C HIS A 78 -8.05 -1.32 -13.61
N GLY A 79 -7.91 -0.20 -12.90
CA GLY A 79 -7.32 -0.14 -11.56
C GLY A 79 -6.57 1.15 -11.29
N GLU A 80 -5.62 1.08 -10.36
CA GLU A 80 -4.81 2.22 -9.95
C GLU A 80 -3.32 1.92 -10.11
N ARG A 81 -2.55 2.92 -10.52
CA ARG A 81 -1.09 2.86 -10.52
C ARG A 81 -0.56 3.85 -9.50
N TRP A 82 0.29 3.37 -8.61
CA TRP A 82 0.91 4.17 -7.58
C TRP A 82 2.38 4.31 -7.92
N HIS A 83 2.81 5.53 -8.17
CA HIS A 83 4.21 5.86 -8.41
C HIS A 83 4.75 6.54 -7.15
N ARG A 84 5.37 5.74 -6.30
CA ARG A 84 5.95 6.18 -5.03
C ARG A 84 7.43 6.51 -5.25
N ARG A 85 7.92 7.56 -4.62
CA ARG A 85 9.33 7.94 -4.61
C ARG A 85 9.77 8.11 -3.16
N PHE A 86 10.69 7.26 -2.72
CA PHE A 86 11.27 7.33 -1.38
C PHE A 86 12.72 7.78 -1.52
N ASP A 87 13.06 8.97 -1.03
CA ASP A 87 14.41 9.54 -1.17
C ASP A 87 14.92 9.49 -2.63
N GLY A 88 14.05 9.86 -3.59
CA GLY A 88 14.35 9.82 -5.00
C GLY A 88 14.30 8.44 -5.67
N MET A 89 14.26 7.33 -4.92
CA MET A 89 14.14 5.97 -5.48
C MET A 89 12.71 5.68 -5.94
N PRO A 90 12.50 5.39 -7.24
CA PRO A 90 11.18 5.14 -7.79
C PRO A 90 10.70 3.71 -7.50
N MET A 91 9.48 3.61 -6.99
CA MET A 91 8.75 2.40 -6.66
C MET A 91 7.37 2.46 -7.31
N HIS A 92 7.15 1.61 -8.30
CA HIS A 92 5.89 1.57 -9.04
C HIS A 92 5.10 0.33 -8.64
N SER A 93 3.85 0.53 -8.26
CA SER A 93 2.89 -0.56 -8.10
C SER A 93 1.64 -0.34 -8.92
N ARG A 94 1.00 -1.45 -9.31
CA ARG A 94 -0.29 -1.46 -9.99
C ARG A 94 -1.27 -2.26 -9.14
N LEU A 95 -2.42 -1.67 -8.85
CA LEU A 95 -3.47 -2.22 -8.04
C LEU A 95 -4.72 -2.43 -8.89
N TRP A 96 -5.43 -3.53 -8.68
CA TRP A 96 -6.70 -3.80 -9.33
C TRP A 96 -7.56 -4.73 -8.49
N ARG A 97 -8.87 -4.66 -8.71
CA ARG A 97 -9.83 -5.51 -8.01
C ARG A 97 -9.82 -6.90 -8.62
N HIS A 98 -9.82 -7.92 -7.78
CA HIS A 98 -9.98 -9.30 -8.19
C HIS A 98 -10.94 -10.03 -7.24
N GLY A 99 -12.22 -10.10 -7.64
CA GLY A 99 -13.30 -10.57 -6.77
C GLY A 99 -13.51 -9.58 -5.62
N GLU A 100 -13.42 -10.09 -4.39
CA GLU A 100 -13.51 -9.31 -3.14
C GLU A 100 -12.14 -8.85 -2.61
N ASN A 101 -11.06 -9.26 -3.27
CA ASN A 101 -9.70 -8.93 -2.86
C ASN A 101 -9.09 -7.85 -3.76
N LEU A 102 -8.14 -7.11 -3.20
CA LEU A 102 -7.29 -6.19 -3.94
C LEU A 102 -6.00 -6.90 -4.32
N ARG A 103 -5.61 -6.85 -5.60
CA ARG A 103 -4.29 -7.32 -6.03
C ARG A 103 -3.38 -6.14 -6.27
N GLU A 104 -2.17 -6.22 -5.75
CA GLU A 104 -1.09 -5.26 -6.00
C GLU A 104 0.08 -5.97 -6.67
N HIS A 105 0.57 -5.41 -7.77
CA HIS A 105 1.79 -5.85 -8.42
C HIS A 105 2.88 -4.81 -8.20
N LEU A 106 3.94 -5.21 -7.53
CA LEU A 106 5.06 -4.37 -7.12
C LEU A 106 6.37 -5.03 -7.57
N GLY A 107 6.94 -4.54 -8.68
CA GLY A 107 8.16 -5.09 -9.24
C GLY A 107 8.04 -6.58 -9.57
N ALA A 108 8.88 -7.42 -8.96
CA ALA A 108 8.84 -8.87 -9.15
C ALA A 108 7.82 -9.58 -8.25
N VAL A 109 7.11 -8.87 -7.37
CA VAL A 109 6.22 -9.46 -6.37
C VAL A 109 4.79 -9.04 -6.62
N ARG A 110 3.86 -9.99 -6.53
CA ARG A 110 2.42 -9.74 -6.56
C ARG A 110 1.83 -10.12 -5.22
N PHE A 111 0.99 -9.26 -4.69
CA PHE A 111 0.26 -9.43 -3.44
C PHE A 111 -1.24 -9.49 -3.73
N GLU A 112 -1.95 -10.27 -2.94
CA GLU A 112 -3.40 -10.24 -2.80
C GLU A 112 -3.70 -9.85 -1.36
N PHE A 113 -4.49 -8.80 -1.20
CA PHE A 113 -4.86 -8.20 0.07
C PHE A 113 -6.37 -8.33 0.26
N SER A 114 -6.75 -8.70 1.48
CA SER A 114 -8.09 -8.47 1.98
C SER A 114 -8.09 -7.12 2.70
N LEU A 115 -9.05 -6.27 2.37
CA LEU A 115 -9.20 -4.95 2.98
C LEU A 115 -10.30 -4.97 4.03
N GLN A 116 -10.07 -4.29 5.14
CA GLN A 116 -11.07 -4.06 6.19
C GLN A 116 -11.03 -2.60 6.58
N ALA A 117 -12.18 -1.94 6.59
CA ALA A 117 -12.30 -0.53 6.95
C ALA A 117 -13.14 -0.39 8.22
N ASP A 118 -12.74 0.53 9.09
CA ASP A 118 -13.55 1.02 10.19
C ASP A 118 -13.51 2.57 10.24
N ALA A 119 -14.16 3.16 11.25
CA ALA A 119 -14.23 4.60 11.42
C ALA A 119 -12.87 5.28 11.70
N GLN A 120 -11.86 4.52 12.08
CA GLN A 120 -10.55 5.03 12.50
C GLN A 120 -9.44 4.72 11.49
N SER A 121 -9.55 3.63 10.73
CA SER A 121 -8.45 3.11 9.92
C SER A 121 -8.90 2.17 8.79
N LEU A 122 -8.08 2.12 7.75
CA LEU A 122 -8.09 1.08 6.72
C LEU A 122 -6.98 0.07 7.02
N TYR A 123 -7.34 -1.20 7.11
CA TYR A 123 -6.40 -2.30 7.32
C TYR A 123 -6.27 -3.14 6.07
N TRP A 124 -5.02 -3.48 5.75
CA TRP A 124 -4.70 -4.39 4.66
C TRP A 124 -4.04 -5.64 5.24
N GLN A 125 -4.61 -6.79 4.91
CA GLN A 125 -4.07 -8.07 5.28
C GLN A 125 -3.64 -8.83 4.03
N ALA A 126 -2.34 -9.12 3.91
CA ALA A 126 -1.84 -9.96 2.83
C ALA A 126 -2.36 -11.40 3.00
N THR A 127 -3.06 -11.91 2.00
CA THR A 127 -3.60 -13.28 1.98
C THR A 127 -2.77 -14.20 1.10
N ARG A 128 -2.25 -13.70 -0.03
CA ARG A 128 -1.41 -14.47 -0.96
C ARG A 128 -0.34 -13.60 -1.57
N VAL A 129 0.82 -14.20 -1.83
CA VAL A 129 1.96 -13.52 -2.45
C VAL A 129 2.61 -14.43 -3.48
N TRP A 130 2.99 -13.86 -4.62
CA TRP A 130 3.73 -14.52 -5.69
C TRP A 130 5.01 -13.76 -5.98
N ALA A 131 6.15 -14.44 -5.97
CA ALA A 131 7.42 -13.92 -6.44
C ALA A 131 7.66 -14.31 -7.90
N PHE A 132 8.28 -13.41 -8.66
CA PHE A 132 8.59 -13.53 -10.08
C PHE A 132 7.36 -13.89 -10.93
N GLY A 133 6.16 -13.51 -10.49
CA GLY A 133 4.89 -13.81 -11.15
C GLY A 133 4.46 -15.29 -11.14
N MET A 134 5.33 -16.23 -10.75
CA MET A 134 5.11 -17.68 -10.88
C MET A 134 5.24 -18.43 -9.55
N ILE A 135 6.15 -18.00 -8.68
CA ILE A 135 6.47 -18.73 -7.44
C ILE A 135 5.50 -18.27 -6.35
N ARG A 136 4.50 -19.10 -6.06
CA ARG A 136 3.60 -18.85 -4.93
C ARG A 136 4.35 -19.03 -3.62
N LEU A 137 4.51 -17.95 -2.87
CA LEU A 137 5.18 -18.00 -1.59
C LEU A 137 4.24 -18.54 -0.50
N PRO A 138 4.75 -19.21 0.55
CA PRO A 138 3.92 -19.75 1.62
C PRO A 138 3.12 -18.65 2.31
N ALA A 139 1.80 -18.81 2.44
CA ALA A 139 0.92 -17.80 3.04
C ALA A 139 1.33 -17.44 4.48
N ARG A 140 1.87 -18.40 5.24
CA ARG A 140 2.44 -18.18 6.59
C ARG A 140 3.53 -17.11 6.63
N TRP A 141 4.21 -16.84 5.50
CA TRP A 141 5.24 -15.81 5.44
C TRP A 141 4.71 -14.39 5.52
N PHE A 142 3.44 -14.20 5.14
CA PHE A 142 2.83 -12.88 5.01
C PHE A 142 1.68 -12.65 5.99
N ARG A 143 1.43 -13.61 6.90
CA ARG A 143 0.43 -13.44 7.98
C ARG A 143 0.74 -12.26 8.90
N GLN A 144 2.01 -11.86 8.99
CA GLN A 144 2.47 -10.75 9.80
C GLN A 144 2.80 -9.51 8.96
N VAL A 145 2.29 -9.44 7.73
CA VAL A 145 2.25 -8.20 6.95
C VAL A 145 1.00 -7.47 7.36
N ARG A 146 1.17 -6.33 8.03
CA ARG A 146 0.10 -5.45 8.47
C ARG A 146 0.34 -4.07 7.85
N CYS A 147 -0.58 -3.63 7.01
CA CYS A 147 -0.63 -2.23 6.62
C CYS A 147 -1.87 -1.60 7.27
N ARG A 148 -1.66 -0.45 7.88
CA ARG A 148 -2.71 0.36 8.50
C ARG A 148 -2.60 1.77 7.98
N GLU A 149 -3.72 2.31 7.54
CA GLU A 149 -3.85 3.70 7.12
C GLU A 149 -4.87 4.38 8.01
N HIS A 150 -4.58 5.59 8.46
CA HIS A 150 -5.37 6.30 9.47
C HIS A 150 -5.29 7.81 9.27
N ALA A 151 -6.07 8.57 10.03
CA ALA A 151 -5.90 10.00 10.10
C ALA A 151 -4.87 10.37 11.18
N ASP A 152 -3.81 11.09 10.80
CA ASP A 152 -2.80 11.62 11.73
C ASP A 152 -2.91 13.16 11.76
N GLY A 153 -3.57 13.70 12.77
CA GLY A 153 -3.77 15.14 12.92
C GLY A 153 -4.47 15.80 11.71
N GLY A 154 -5.38 15.07 11.05
CA GLY A 154 -6.06 15.52 9.83
C GLY A 154 -5.32 15.19 8.53
N ARG A 155 -4.10 14.66 8.61
CA ARG A 155 -3.31 14.20 7.46
C ARG A 155 -3.50 12.71 7.23
N TYR A 156 -3.10 12.23 6.05
CA TYR A 156 -3.08 10.80 5.79
C TYR A 156 -1.89 10.18 6.50
N GLY A 157 -2.13 9.30 7.47
CA GLY A 157 -1.11 8.52 8.17
C GLY A 157 -1.08 7.08 7.65
N PHE A 158 0.11 6.52 7.49
CA PHE A 158 0.29 5.12 7.12
C PHE A 158 1.34 4.46 8.01
N LEU A 159 1.12 3.18 8.27
CA LEU A 159 2.03 2.30 8.98
C LEU A 159 2.03 0.97 8.25
N VAL A 160 3.22 0.55 7.82
CA VAL A 160 3.44 -0.75 7.20
C VAL A 160 4.47 -1.48 8.02
N ASP A 161 4.06 -2.63 8.56
CA ASP A 161 4.92 -3.51 9.34
C ASP A 161 4.92 -4.88 8.65
N VAL A 162 6.11 -5.29 8.19
CA VAL A 162 6.33 -6.56 7.50
C VAL A 162 7.28 -7.39 8.33
N GLN A 163 6.79 -8.53 8.77
CA GLN A 163 7.59 -9.54 9.44
C GLN A 163 7.57 -10.83 8.63
N LEU A 164 8.76 -11.35 8.33
CA LEU A 164 8.94 -12.60 7.62
C LEU A 164 9.34 -13.70 8.61
N PRO A 165 8.81 -14.91 8.48
CA PRO A 165 9.25 -16.03 9.31
C PRO A 165 10.72 -16.33 9.00
N LEU A 166 11.46 -16.75 10.03
CA LEU A 166 12.91 -16.97 10.02
C LEU A 166 13.77 -15.70 9.98
N VAL A 167 13.35 -14.66 9.26
CA VAL A 167 14.08 -13.39 9.17
C VAL A 167 13.74 -12.44 10.33
N GLY A 168 12.52 -12.54 10.87
CA GLY A 168 12.00 -11.63 11.89
C GLY A 168 11.47 -10.32 11.29
N PRO A 169 11.60 -9.18 11.98
CA PRO A 169 11.25 -7.88 11.42
C PRO A 169 11.98 -7.67 10.10
N PHE A 170 11.25 -7.48 9.01
CA PHE A 170 11.85 -7.25 7.69
C PHE A 170 11.96 -5.76 7.40
N ILE A 171 10.82 -5.08 7.42
CA ILE A 171 10.75 -3.63 7.31
C ILE A 171 9.51 -3.12 8.03
N ARG A 172 9.69 -2.05 8.79
CA ARG A 172 8.63 -1.22 9.34
C ARG A 172 8.82 0.18 8.79
N TYR A 173 7.77 0.78 8.27
CA TYR A 173 7.79 2.20 7.96
C TYR A 173 6.45 2.84 8.29
N GLU A 174 6.53 4.03 8.85
CA GLU A 174 5.36 4.82 9.21
C GLU A 174 5.60 6.28 8.87
N GLY A 175 4.54 6.99 8.58
CA GLY A 175 4.66 8.36 8.10
C GLY A 175 3.32 8.97 7.79
N TRP A 176 3.38 10.17 7.24
CA TRP A 176 2.21 10.93 6.84
C TRP A 176 2.40 11.52 5.44
N LEU A 177 1.28 11.75 4.76
CA LEU A 177 1.20 12.40 3.46
C LEU A 177 0.11 13.47 3.47
N GLU A 178 0.33 14.50 2.67
CA GLU A 178 -0.61 15.58 2.39
C GLU A 178 -0.80 15.73 0.88
N PRO A 179 -2.00 16.13 0.43
CA PRO A 179 -2.24 16.47 -0.96
C PRO A 179 -1.31 17.60 -1.41
N ARG A 180 -0.79 17.50 -2.63
CA ARG A 180 0.04 18.52 -3.26
C ARG A 180 -0.65 19.15 -4.48
#